data_AF-A0A0H2TGY6-F1
#
_entry.id   AF-A0A0H2TGY6-F1
#
_cell.length_a   1.000
_cell.length_b   1.000
_cell.length_c   1.000
_cell.angle_alpha   90.00
_cell.angle_beta   90.00
_cell.angle_gamma   90.00
#
_symmetry.space_group_name_H-M   'P 1'
#
loop_
_entity.id
_entity.type
_entity.pdbx_description
1 polymer ?
#
loop_
_entity_poly.entity_id
_entity_poly.type
_entity_poly.pdbx_seq_one_letter_code
_entity_poly.pdbx_strand_id
1 'polypeptide(L)'
;MSARVPAICRDRVSDRAKQTLDLVAKFVEEECLPADPVFEAQLGKGDDRWKSHPPVVDDLKKRARELGLWNMFLPKGHYKESPGFTNLEYGLMAEWLGRSRVASEAVNCAAPDTGNMEVLAKYGNEAQKRRWLVPLMEGQIRSAFLMTEPGIASSDATNIQMEIRREGNEYVLNGQKWWSSGAGDPRCAVYVVMGKSDAANKD
;
A
#
# COMPACT_ATOMS: atom_id res chain seq x y z
N MET A 1 -12.27 22.03 2.13
CA MET A 1 -12.55 20.67 1.60
C MET A 1 -13.29 19.80 2.62
N SER A 2 -12.93 19.86 3.90
CA SER A 2 -13.71 19.32 5.03
C SER A 2 -15.15 19.84 5.09
N ALA A 3 -15.41 21.06 4.59
CA ALA A 3 -16.76 21.60 4.38
C ALA A 3 -17.64 20.73 3.45
N ARG A 4 -17.04 19.89 2.59
CA ARG A 4 -17.75 18.96 1.69
C ARG A 4 -18.03 17.60 2.34
N VAL A 5 -17.61 17.36 3.58
CA VAL A 5 -17.94 16.12 4.29
C VAL A 5 -19.46 15.93 4.33
N PRO A 6 -19.97 14.78 3.84
CA PRO A 6 -21.40 14.52 3.78
C PRO A 6 -22.08 14.69 5.14
N ALA A 7 -23.27 15.29 5.14
CA ALA A 7 -24.01 15.57 6.38
C ALA A 7 -24.28 14.30 7.20
N ILE A 8 -24.47 13.15 6.54
CA ILE A 8 -24.74 11.85 7.16
C ILE A 8 -23.60 11.32 8.06
N CYS A 9 -22.37 11.81 7.87
CA CYS A 9 -21.21 11.31 8.62
C CYS A 9 -20.37 12.43 9.25
N ARG A 10 -20.80 13.69 9.15
CA ARG A 10 -20.03 14.86 9.61
C ARG A 10 -19.72 14.84 11.10
N ASP A 11 -20.66 14.33 11.90
CA ASP A 11 -20.54 14.14 13.35
C ASP A 11 -19.54 13.04 13.74
N ARG A 12 -19.19 12.16 12.80
CA ARG A 12 -18.23 11.06 12.99
C ARG A 12 -16.81 11.38 12.53
N VAL A 13 -16.58 12.60 12.05
CA VAL A 13 -15.25 13.07 11.59
C VAL A 13 -14.71 14.04 12.63
N SER A 14 -13.59 13.67 13.25
CA SER A 14 -12.92 14.52 14.25
C SER A 14 -12.38 15.82 13.64
N ASP A 15 -12.20 16.85 14.47
CA ASP A 15 -11.63 18.12 13.99
C ASP A 15 -10.20 17.95 13.47
N ARG A 16 -9.41 17.05 14.10
CA ARG A 16 -8.10 16.64 13.57
C ARG A 16 -8.24 16.06 12.16
N ALA A 17 -9.18 15.14 11.94
CA ALA A 17 -9.37 14.56 10.62
C ALA A 17 -9.88 15.59 9.58
N LYS A 18 -10.72 16.56 9.96
CA LYS A 18 -11.11 17.67 9.09
C LYS A 18 -9.92 18.52 8.67
N GLN A 19 -9.05 18.89 9.61
CA GLN A 19 -7.84 19.65 9.35
C GLN A 19 -6.87 18.86 8.45
N THR A 20 -6.65 17.58 8.75
CA THR A 20 -5.82 16.70 7.92
C THR A 20 -6.43 16.53 6.52
N LEU A 21 -7.74 16.39 6.38
CA LEU A 21 -8.42 16.31 5.09
C LEU A 21 -8.23 17.58 4.25
N ASP A 22 -8.31 18.76 4.87
CA ASP A 22 -8.02 20.02 4.18
C ASP A 22 -6.55 20.10 3.72
N LEU A 23 -5.61 19.63 4.54
CA LEU A 23 -4.20 19.52 4.17
C LEU A 23 -3.95 18.51 3.04
N VAL A 24 -4.56 17.33 3.11
CA VAL A 24 -4.45 16.30 2.05
C VAL A 24 -4.97 16.85 0.73
N ALA A 25 -6.14 17.49 0.75
CA ALA A 25 -6.72 18.04 -0.46
C ALA A 25 -5.83 19.14 -1.08
N LYS A 26 -5.29 20.03 -0.25
CA LYS A 26 -4.34 21.06 -0.69
C LYS A 26 -3.06 20.45 -1.25
N PHE A 27 -2.46 19.49 -0.55
CA PHE A 27 -1.25 18.79 -0.99
C PHE A 27 -1.48 18.09 -2.34
N VAL A 28 -2.63 17.43 -2.52
CA VAL A 28 -2.98 16.80 -3.79
C VAL A 28 -3.15 17.82 -4.91
N GLU A 29 -3.91 18.90 -4.68
CA GLU A 29 -4.21 19.89 -5.71
C GLU A 29 -3.01 20.74 -6.11
N GLU A 30 -2.22 21.17 -5.15
CA GLU A 30 -1.14 22.13 -5.37
C GLU A 30 0.22 21.47 -5.60
N GLU A 31 0.44 20.24 -5.12
CA GLU A 31 1.75 19.58 -5.18
C GLU A 31 1.71 18.27 -6.00
N CYS A 32 0.77 17.36 -5.75
CA CYS A 32 0.74 16.06 -6.45
C CYS A 32 0.23 16.14 -7.89
N LEU A 33 -0.87 16.83 -8.15
CA LEU A 33 -1.43 16.95 -9.50
C LEU A 33 -0.45 17.63 -10.49
N PRO A 34 0.23 18.74 -10.12
CA PRO A 34 1.28 19.29 -10.96
C PRO A 34 2.50 18.38 -11.14
N ALA A 35 2.75 17.48 -10.18
CA ALA A 35 3.84 16.51 -10.26
C ALA A 35 3.54 15.29 -11.14
N ASP A 36 2.28 14.95 -11.40
CA ASP A 36 1.91 13.83 -12.29
C ASP A 36 2.58 13.91 -13.68
N PRO A 37 2.56 15.03 -14.44
CA PRO A 37 3.28 15.11 -15.71
C PRO A 37 4.81 15.07 -15.54
N VAL A 38 5.35 15.52 -14.41
CA VAL A 38 6.79 15.44 -14.10
C VAL A 38 7.19 13.99 -13.85
N PHE A 39 6.38 13.24 -13.11
CA PHE A 39 6.55 11.82 -12.87
C PHE A 39 6.59 11.06 -14.20
N GLU A 40 5.63 11.29 -15.09
CA GLU A 40 5.58 10.64 -16.41
C GLU A 40 6.82 10.97 -17.26
N ALA A 41 7.29 12.22 -17.21
CA ALA A 41 8.52 12.61 -17.91
C ALA A 41 9.78 11.94 -17.33
N GLN A 42 9.82 11.75 -16.01
CA GLN A 42 10.94 11.13 -15.28
C GLN A 42 10.99 9.62 -15.39
N LEU A 43 9.88 8.94 -15.71
CA LEU A 43 9.90 7.50 -15.98
C LEU A 43 10.89 7.16 -17.09
N GLY A 44 11.05 8.00 -18.11
CA GLY A 44 11.89 7.67 -19.26
C GLY A 44 11.15 6.83 -20.31
N LYS A 45 11.87 6.28 -21.28
CA LYS A 45 11.29 5.64 -22.48
C LYS A 45 11.83 4.23 -22.69
N GLY A 46 11.04 3.39 -23.37
CA GLY A 46 11.44 2.01 -23.67
C GLY A 46 11.74 1.23 -22.40
N ASP A 47 12.89 0.56 -22.35
CA ASP A 47 13.32 -0.26 -21.22
C ASP A 47 13.83 0.57 -20.03
N ASP A 48 14.25 1.82 -20.23
CA ASP A 48 14.77 2.66 -19.16
C ASP A 48 13.69 3.00 -18.11
N ARG A 49 12.41 2.92 -18.51
CA ARG A 49 11.27 3.13 -17.60
C ARG A 49 11.12 2.16 -16.45
N TRP A 50 11.86 1.05 -16.52
CA TRP A 50 11.87 0.02 -15.48
C TRP A 50 13.11 0.09 -14.60
N LYS A 51 14.08 0.95 -14.93
CA LYS A 51 15.40 0.97 -14.28
C LYS A 51 15.50 1.98 -13.15
N SER A 52 14.58 2.94 -13.07
CA SER A 52 14.67 4.05 -12.13
C SER A 52 13.35 4.38 -11.47
N HIS A 53 13.45 4.90 -10.25
CA HIS A 53 12.34 5.47 -9.50
C HIS A 53 12.31 6.99 -9.73
N PRO A 54 11.20 7.59 -10.19
CA PRO A 54 11.10 9.03 -10.42
C PRO A 54 11.36 9.87 -9.14
N PRO A 55 12.42 10.70 -9.13
CA PRO A 55 12.80 11.48 -7.94
C PRO A 55 11.71 12.41 -7.39
N VAL A 56 10.79 12.89 -8.25
CA VAL A 56 9.69 13.76 -7.82
C VAL A 56 8.82 13.12 -6.74
N VAL A 57 8.71 11.79 -6.73
CA VAL A 57 7.95 11.08 -5.70
C VAL A 57 8.66 11.14 -4.36
N ASP A 58 9.99 11.12 -4.32
CA ASP A 58 10.75 11.22 -3.06
C ASP A 58 10.73 12.63 -2.50
N ASP A 59 10.75 13.65 -3.36
CA ASP A 59 10.51 15.04 -2.97
C ASP A 59 9.12 15.20 -2.33
N LEU A 60 8.09 14.62 -2.95
CA LEU A 60 6.74 14.60 -2.40
C LEU A 60 6.63 13.81 -1.11
N LYS A 61 7.35 12.68 -0.95
CA LYS A 61 7.40 11.94 0.31
C LYS A 61 8.02 12.77 1.43
N LYS A 62 9.11 13.47 1.16
CA LYS A 62 9.73 14.39 2.12
C LYS A 62 8.73 15.46 2.54
N ARG A 63 8.07 16.10 1.58
CA ARG A 63 7.04 17.10 1.83
C ARG A 63 5.87 16.56 2.65
N ALA A 64 5.34 15.41 2.27
CA ALA A 64 4.24 14.76 2.98
C ALA A 64 4.59 14.51 4.45
N ARG A 65 5.82 14.08 4.75
CA ARG A 65 6.32 13.92 6.13
C ARG A 65 6.37 15.24 6.90
N GLU A 66 6.84 16.33 6.27
CA GLU A 66 6.84 17.67 6.89
C GLU A 66 5.42 18.14 7.24
N LEU A 67 4.43 17.76 6.42
CA LEU A 67 3.02 18.07 6.63
C LEU A 67 2.31 17.10 7.61
N GLY A 68 3.00 16.04 8.06
CA GLY A 68 2.40 15.00 8.90
C GLY A 68 1.42 14.07 8.16
N LEU A 69 1.50 14.01 6.83
CA LEU A 69 0.67 13.19 5.95
C LEU A 69 1.37 11.85 5.65
N TRP A 70 1.40 10.94 6.63
CA TRP A 70 2.14 9.68 6.49
C TRP A 70 1.41 8.49 7.14
N ASN A 71 1.37 7.34 6.45
CA ASN A 71 0.79 6.07 6.93
C ASN A 71 -0.68 6.17 7.39
N MET A 72 -1.46 7.09 6.83
CA MET A 72 -2.83 7.43 7.26
C MET A 72 -3.85 6.27 7.20
N PHE A 73 -3.49 5.16 6.55
CA PHE A 73 -4.37 4.05 6.21
C PHE A 73 -4.67 3.09 7.37
N LEU A 74 -3.78 2.96 8.37
CA LEU A 74 -3.96 2.00 9.45
C LEU A 74 -5.07 2.46 10.42
N PRO A 75 -6.21 1.75 10.53
CA PRO A 75 -7.34 2.23 11.31
C PRO A 75 -7.07 2.23 12.81
N LYS A 76 -7.57 3.28 13.47
CA LYS A 76 -7.54 3.47 14.92
C LYS A 76 -8.14 2.28 15.65
N GLY A 77 -7.46 1.82 16.71
CA GLY A 77 -7.98 0.80 17.62
C GLY A 77 -7.72 -0.64 17.19
N HIS A 78 -7.21 -0.88 15.97
CA HIS A 78 -6.88 -2.21 15.47
C HIS A 78 -5.38 -2.50 15.43
N TYR A 79 -4.56 -1.45 15.33
CA TYR A 79 -3.11 -1.56 15.14
C TYR A 79 -2.38 -0.63 16.10
N LYS A 80 -1.25 -1.09 16.65
CA LYS A 80 -0.35 -0.27 17.48
C LYS A 80 0.30 0.83 16.64
N GLU A 81 0.53 0.52 15.38
CA GLU A 81 1.17 1.33 14.36
C GLU A 81 0.22 2.40 13.78
N SER A 82 -1.05 2.41 14.18
CA SER A 82 -2.07 3.33 13.63
C SER A 82 -1.74 4.80 13.92
N PRO A 83 -1.88 5.70 12.94
CA PRO A 83 -1.81 7.16 13.13
C PRO A 83 -3.07 7.74 13.83
N GLY A 84 -4.04 6.89 14.15
CA GLY A 84 -5.22 7.26 14.94
C GLY A 84 -6.41 7.79 14.15
N PHE A 85 -6.49 7.54 12.84
CA PHE A 85 -7.66 7.84 12.02
C PHE A 85 -8.59 6.63 11.93
N THR A 86 -9.90 6.86 11.90
CA THR A 86 -10.90 5.81 11.63
C THR A 86 -10.95 5.46 10.14
N ASN A 87 -11.57 4.32 9.79
CA ASN A 87 -11.81 3.95 8.39
C ASN A 87 -12.59 5.02 7.61
N LEU A 88 -13.58 5.66 8.25
CA LEU A 88 -14.35 6.74 7.63
C LEU A 88 -13.45 7.95 7.31
N GLU A 89 -12.66 8.38 8.29
CA GLU A 89 -11.77 9.53 8.14
C GLU A 89 -10.71 9.29 7.07
N TYR A 90 -10.08 8.11 7.06
CA TYR A 90 -9.14 7.74 6.01
C TYR A 90 -9.81 7.59 4.65
N GLY A 91 -11.02 7.02 4.57
CA GLY A 91 -11.77 6.90 3.31
C GLY A 91 -12.01 8.26 2.64
N LEU A 92 -12.35 9.28 3.42
CA LEU A 92 -12.48 10.66 2.94
C LEU A 92 -11.15 11.24 2.43
N MET A 93 -10.03 10.91 3.09
CA MET A 93 -8.69 11.32 2.62
C MET A 93 -8.29 10.56 1.34
N ALA A 94 -8.59 9.27 1.26
CA ALA A 94 -8.28 8.41 0.12
C ALA A 94 -9.01 8.85 -1.16
N GLU A 95 -10.23 9.40 -1.06
CA GLU A 95 -10.93 10.02 -2.18
C GLU A 95 -10.09 11.11 -2.86
N TRP A 96 -9.38 11.92 -2.06
CA TRP A 96 -8.48 12.95 -2.58
C TRP A 96 -7.19 12.37 -3.13
N LEU A 97 -6.56 11.45 -2.41
CA LEU A 97 -5.34 10.78 -2.87
C LEU A 97 -5.54 10.08 -4.23
N GLY A 98 -6.73 9.54 -4.48
CA GLY A 98 -7.07 8.89 -5.76
C GLY A 98 -7.14 9.82 -6.97
N ARG A 99 -7.06 11.15 -6.79
CA ARG A 99 -7.11 12.13 -7.90
C ARG A 99 -5.80 12.27 -8.66
N SER A 100 -4.66 11.86 -8.07
CA SER A 100 -3.33 11.98 -8.65
C SER A 100 -2.65 10.61 -8.75
N ARG A 101 -1.79 10.45 -9.75
CA ARG A 101 -1.02 9.23 -9.96
C ARG A 101 0.00 8.98 -8.83
N VAL A 102 0.61 10.04 -8.32
CA VAL A 102 1.70 9.96 -7.32
C VAL A 102 1.24 10.10 -5.87
N ALA A 103 0.07 10.69 -5.62
CA ALA A 103 -0.34 11.12 -4.28
C ALA A 103 -0.36 9.99 -3.24
N SER A 104 -0.92 8.83 -3.58
CA SER A 104 -0.97 7.69 -2.64
C SER A 104 0.41 7.18 -2.26
N GLU A 105 1.37 7.12 -3.20
CA GLU A 105 2.75 6.72 -2.87
C GLU A 105 3.46 7.81 -2.06
N ALA A 106 3.22 9.08 -2.37
CA ALA A 106 3.81 10.22 -1.67
C ALA A 106 3.50 10.23 -0.17
N VAL A 107 2.33 9.72 0.25
CA VAL A 107 1.95 9.65 1.68
C VAL A 107 2.07 8.24 2.29
N ASN A 108 2.70 7.31 1.56
CA ASN A 108 2.84 5.89 1.91
C ASN A 108 1.50 5.15 2.14
N CYS A 109 0.50 5.49 1.33
CA CYS A 109 -0.85 4.91 1.33
C CYS A 109 -1.17 4.17 0.01
N ALA A 110 -0.16 3.82 -0.79
CA ALA A 110 -0.34 3.09 -2.04
C ALA A 110 -0.48 1.58 -1.83
N ALA A 111 -1.39 0.96 -2.59
CA ALA A 111 -1.40 -0.48 -2.78
C ALA A 111 -0.18 -0.91 -3.63
N PRO A 112 0.34 -2.15 -3.45
CA PRO A 112 -0.13 -3.18 -2.53
C PRO A 112 0.40 -3.04 -1.08
N ASP A 113 1.27 -2.06 -0.81
CA ASP A 113 2.02 -1.98 0.44
C ASP A 113 1.14 -1.78 1.67
N THR A 114 0.07 -1.00 1.56
CA THR A 114 -0.87 -0.81 2.69
C THR A 114 -1.44 -2.14 3.19
N GLY A 115 -1.93 -2.99 2.29
CA GLY A 115 -2.46 -4.31 2.65
C GLY A 115 -1.38 -5.25 3.20
N ASN A 116 -0.18 -5.23 2.62
CA ASN A 116 0.94 -6.03 3.13
C ASN A 116 1.42 -5.56 4.51
N MET A 117 1.43 -4.24 4.75
CA MET A 117 1.71 -3.66 6.07
C MET A 117 0.64 -4.05 7.08
N GLU A 118 -0.65 -4.07 6.72
CA GLU A 118 -1.74 -4.56 7.60
C GLU A 118 -1.54 -6.02 7.99
N VAL A 119 -1.20 -6.89 7.02
CA VAL A 119 -0.92 -8.32 7.28
C VAL A 119 0.26 -8.47 8.24
N LEU A 120 1.37 -7.77 8.00
CA LEU A 120 2.54 -7.83 8.87
C LEU A 120 2.29 -7.22 10.25
N ALA A 121 1.53 -6.13 10.34
CA ALA A 121 1.18 -5.50 11.61
C ALA A 121 0.30 -6.42 12.46
N LYS A 122 -0.65 -7.13 11.84
CA LYS A 122 -1.60 -8.02 12.53
C LYS A 122 -1.01 -9.38 12.88
N TYR A 123 -0.30 -10.01 11.94
CA TYR A 123 0.09 -11.42 12.03
C TYR A 123 1.60 -11.64 12.09
N GLY A 124 2.40 -10.63 11.76
CA GLY A 124 3.85 -10.74 11.79
C GLY A 124 4.39 -10.87 13.21
N ASN A 125 5.36 -11.76 13.41
CA ASN A 125 6.13 -11.79 14.66
C ASN A 125 7.13 -10.62 14.74
N GLU A 126 7.75 -10.43 15.90
CA GLU A 126 8.69 -9.33 16.15
C GLU A 126 9.87 -9.27 15.16
N ALA A 127 10.37 -10.41 14.71
CA ALA A 127 11.47 -10.46 13.74
C ALA A 127 10.98 -10.04 12.34
N GLN A 128 9.81 -10.51 11.92
CA GLN A 128 9.18 -10.13 10.65
C GLN A 128 8.82 -8.64 10.63
N LYS A 129 8.28 -8.12 11.74
CA LYS A 129 7.95 -6.69 11.87
C LYS A 129 9.19 -5.81 11.75
N ARG A 130 10.27 -6.14 12.48
CA ARG A 130 11.53 -5.39 12.38
C ARG A 130 12.13 -5.44 10.98
N ARG A 131 12.13 -6.62 10.35
CA ARG A 131 12.75 -6.81 9.04
C ARG A 131 11.96 -6.19 7.90
N TRP A 132 10.62 -6.23 7.96
CA TRP A 132 9.78 -5.90 6.81
C TRP A 132 8.78 -4.77 7.09
N LEU A 133 8.05 -4.82 8.21
CA LEU A 133 7.04 -3.79 8.50
C LEU A 133 7.68 -2.42 8.74
N VAL A 134 8.75 -2.35 9.54
CA VAL A 134 9.41 -1.08 9.85
C VAL A 134 9.93 -0.39 8.57
N PRO A 135 10.71 -1.05 7.68
CA PRO A 135 11.15 -0.42 6.44
C PRO A 135 10.00 -0.05 5.47
N LEU A 136 8.91 -0.84 5.41
CA LEU A 136 7.72 -0.49 4.64
C LEU A 136 7.02 0.76 5.20
N MET A 137 6.86 0.84 6.52
CA MET A 137 6.29 2.01 7.18
C MET A 137 7.18 3.25 7.07
N GLU A 138 8.48 3.06 6.89
CA GLU A 138 9.46 4.11 6.59
C GLU A 138 9.54 4.44 5.09
N GLY A 139 8.80 3.73 4.23
CA GLY A 139 8.78 3.96 2.78
C GLY A 139 10.13 3.72 2.10
N GLN A 140 11.02 2.95 2.72
CA GLN A 140 12.36 2.63 2.22
C GLN A 140 12.36 1.46 1.24
N ILE A 141 11.42 0.53 1.41
CA ILE A 141 11.20 -0.61 0.52
C ILE A 141 9.77 -0.62 0.01
N ARG A 142 9.54 -1.41 -1.04
CA ARG A 142 8.22 -1.75 -1.57
C ARG A 142 7.97 -3.24 -1.39
N SER A 143 6.73 -3.65 -1.61
CA SER A 143 6.27 -5.02 -1.52
C SER A 143 5.37 -5.40 -2.69
N ALA A 144 5.08 -6.68 -2.83
CA ALA A 144 4.07 -7.18 -3.75
C ALA A 144 3.20 -8.24 -3.08
N PHE A 145 1.94 -8.31 -3.50
CA PHE A 145 1.01 -9.37 -3.09
C PHE A 145 0.77 -10.32 -4.28
N LEU A 146 1.01 -11.60 -4.06
CA LEU A 146 1.02 -12.64 -5.08
C LEU A 146 -0.07 -13.67 -4.79
N MET A 147 -1.24 -13.48 -5.38
CA MET A 147 -2.38 -14.40 -5.24
C MET A 147 -2.86 -14.93 -6.59
N THR A 148 -3.15 -14.07 -7.55
CA THR A 148 -3.73 -14.46 -8.84
C THR A 148 -2.80 -15.38 -9.64
N GLU A 149 -3.34 -16.46 -10.20
CA GLU A 149 -2.62 -17.45 -10.99
C GLU A 149 -3.05 -17.39 -12.47
N PRO A 150 -2.13 -17.60 -13.43
CA PRO A 150 -2.50 -17.78 -14.82
C PRO A 150 -3.24 -19.11 -15.02
N GLY A 151 -4.19 -19.14 -15.94
CA GLY A 151 -4.92 -20.37 -16.30
C GLY A 151 -5.98 -20.83 -15.28
N ILE A 152 -6.15 -20.13 -14.17
CA ILE A 152 -7.11 -20.46 -13.11
C ILE A 152 -8.00 -19.26 -12.80
N ALA A 153 -9.30 -19.51 -12.61
CA ALA A 153 -10.29 -18.51 -12.21
C ALA A 153 -10.08 -18.08 -10.74
N SER A 154 -9.06 -17.24 -10.52
CA SER A 154 -8.60 -16.75 -9.21
C SER A 154 -9.56 -15.76 -8.55
N SER A 155 -10.69 -15.42 -9.19
CA SER A 155 -11.79 -14.68 -8.55
C SER A 155 -12.38 -15.46 -7.38
N ASP A 156 -12.32 -16.79 -7.45
CA ASP A 156 -12.55 -17.68 -6.32
C ASP A 156 -11.20 -18.16 -5.78
N ALA A 157 -10.86 -17.73 -4.57
CA ALA A 157 -9.57 -18.06 -3.93
C ALA A 157 -9.41 -19.55 -3.64
N THR A 158 -10.50 -20.33 -3.60
CA THR A 158 -10.42 -21.79 -3.40
C THR A 158 -9.82 -22.51 -4.62
N ASN A 159 -9.85 -21.87 -5.80
CA ASN A 159 -9.27 -22.42 -7.03
C ASN A 159 -7.74 -22.34 -7.09
N ILE A 160 -7.10 -21.50 -6.27
CA ILE A 160 -5.63 -21.35 -6.19
C ILE A 160 -4.95 -22.73 -6.13
N GLN A 161 -3.90 -22.94 -6.92
CA GLN A 161 -3.23 -24.24 -7.05
C GLN A 161 -1.75 -24.23 -6.68
N MET A 162 -1.12 -23.06 -6.54
CA MET A 162 0.29 -22.95 -6.11
C MET A 162 0.50 -23.72 -4.79
N GLU A 163 1.44 -24.65 -4.80
CA GLU A 163 1.77 -25.51 -3.66
C GLU A 163 2.80 -24.84 -2.75
N ILE A 164 2.59 -24.95 -1.44
CA ILE A 164 3.52 -24.53 -0.39
C ILE A 164 3.80 -25.73 0.50
N ARG A 165 4.79 -26.56 0.13
CA ARG A 165 5.10 -27.79 0.86
C ARG A 165 6.16 -27.56 1.93
N ARG A 166 5.95 -28.11 3.13
CA ARG A 166 6.97 -28.09 4.19
C ARG A 166 8.00 -29.20 3.96
N GLU A 167 9.28 -28.84 3.93
CA GLU A 167 10.41 -29.77 3.85
C GLU A 167 11.39 -29.48 5.00
N GLY A 168 11.32 -30.29 6.06
CA GLY A 168 12.13 -30.07 7.26
C GLY A 168 11.83 -28.73 7.95
N ASN A 169 12.81 -27.82 7.95
CA ASN A 169 12.71 -26.47 8.51
C ASN A 169 12.39 -25.39 7.47
N GLU A 170 12.13 -25.76 6.21
CA GLU A 170 11.87 -24.84 5.10
C GLU A 170 10.50 -25.10 4.46
N TYR A 171 10.06 -24.15 3.64
CA TYR A 171 8.89 -24.28 2.77
C TYR A 171 9.32 -24.13 1.31
N VAL A 172 8.94 -25.10 0.48
CA VAL A 172 9.16 -25.10 -0.96
C VAL A 172 7.88 -24.63 -1.65
N LEU A 173 8.01 -23.55 -2.42
CA LEU A 173 6.92 -22.90 -3.12
C LEU A 173 6.98 -23.27 -4.60
N ASN A 174 5.92 -23.84 -5.17
CA ASN A 174 5.88 -24.24 -6.58
C ASN A 174 4.57 -23.80 -7.27
N GLY A 175 4.70 -23.01 -8.32
CA GLY A 175 3.57 -22.48 -9.09
C GLY A 175 3.91 -21.20 -9.84
N GLN A 176 2.89 -20.54 -10.39
CA GLN A 176 3.02 -19.28 -11.12
C GLN A 176 2.03 -18.25 -10.58
N LYS A 177 2.43 -16.98 -10.54
CA LYS A 177 1.60 -15.85 -10.14
C LYS A 177 1.72 -14.73 -11.17
N TRP A 178 0.63 -13.98 -11.37
CA TRP A 178 0.61 -12.81 -12.27
C TRP A 178 -0.25 -11.69 -11.70
N TRP A 179 -0.27 -10.53 -12.37
CA TRP A 179 -0.90 -9.29 -11.88
C TRP A 179 -0.31 -8.78 -10.56
N SER A 180 0.94 -9.13 -10.28
CA SER A 180 1.67 -8.79 -9.05
C SER A 180 2.16 -7.34 -9.09
N SER A 181 1.26 -6.41 -8.77
CA SER A 181 1.60 -4.99 -8.65
C SER A 181 2.80 -4.79 -7.72
N GLY A 182 3.74 -3.94 -8.10
CA GLY A 182 4.95 -3.65 -7.32
C GLY A 182 6.11 -4.62 -7.53
N ALA A 183 5.90 -5.83 -8.06
CA ALA A 183 6.97 -6.84 -8.19
C ALA A 183 8.12 -6.44 -9.12
N GLY A 184 7.86 -5.55 -10.10
CA GLY A 184 8.88 -5.02 -11.01
C GLY A 184 9.63 -3.78 -10.48
N ASP A 185 9.27 -3.25 -9.32
CA ASP A 185 9.95 -2.09 -8.74
C ASP A 185 11.30 -2.53 -8.16
N PRO A 186 12.43 -1.85 -8.47
CA PRO A 186 13.75 -2.21 -7.95
C PRO A 186 13.85 -2.12 -6.42
N ARG A 187 12.93 -1.42 -5.76
CA ARG A 187 12.83 -1.29 -4.30
C ARG A 187 11.96 -2.40 -3.68
N CYS A 188 11.34 -3.26 -4.48
CA CYS A 188 10.49 -4.33 -3.98
C CYS A 188 11.35 -5.41 -3.29
N ALA A 189 11.26 -5.47 -1.96
CA ALA A 189 12.15 -6.31 -1.15
C ALA A 189 11.43 -7.53 -0.54
N VAL A 190 10.10 -7.57 -0.58
CA VAL A 190 9.30 -8.65 0.03
C VAL A 190 8.03 -8.95 -0.74
N TYR A 191 7.77 -10.24 -0.96
CA TYR A 191 6.50 -10.72 -1.50
C TYR A 191 5.69 -11.41 -0.41
N VAL A 192 4.42 -11.05 -0.32
CA VAL A 192 3.42 -11.82 0.43
C VAL A 192 2.72 -12.74 -0.57
N VAL A 193 2.98 -14.04 -0.46
CA VAL A 193 2.52 -15.05 -1.42
C VAL A 193 1.42 -15.90 -0.79
N MET A 194 0.31 -16.07 -1.52
CA MET A 194 -0.79 -16.95 -1.14
C MET A 194 -0.73 -18.24 -1.97
N GLY A 195 -0.82 -19.38 -1.29
CA GLY A 195 -0.84 -20.71 -1.90
C GLY A 195 -1.39 -21.76 -0.93
N LYS A 196 -1.52 -23.00 -1.39
CA LYS A 196 -2.05 -24.12 -0.63
C LYS A 196 -0.93 -24.86 0.10
N SER A 197 -1.00 -24.92 1.43
CA SER A 197 -0.08 -25.73 2.23
C SER A 197 -0.54 -27.17 2.42
N ASP A 198 -1.85 -27.41 2.33
CA ASP A 198 -2.46 -28.73 2.39
C ASP A 198 -3.70 -28.73 1.49
N ALA A 199 -3.61 -29.42 0.34
CA ALA A 199 -4.71 -29.51 -0.62
C ALA A 199 -5.82 -30.47 -0.19
N ALA A 200 -5.58 -31.31 0.82
CA ALA A 200 -6.56 -32.25 1.37
C ALA A 200 -7.32 -31.67 2.57
N ASN A 201 -6.90 -30.51 3.09
CA ASN A 201 -7.64 -29.82 4.13
C ASN A 201 -9.00 -29.36 3.59
N LYS A 202 -10.06 -29.69 4.34
CA LYS A 202 -11.46 -29.43 3.96
C LYS A 202 -11.99 -28.09 4.43
N ASP A 203 -11.27 -27.45 5.36
CA ASP A 203 -11.50 -26.07 5.82
C ASP A 203 -10.69 -25.09 4.97
#